data_AF-A0A6I5NFC4-F1
#
_entry.id   AF-A0A6I5NFC4-F1
#
_cell.length_a   1.000
_cell.length_b   1.000
_cell.length_c   1.000
_cell.angle_alpha   90.00
_cell.angle_beta   90.00
_cell.angle_gamma   90.00
#
_symmetry.space_group_name_H-M   'P 1'
#
loop_
_entity.id
_entity.type
_entity.pdbx_description
1 polymer ?
#
loop_
_entity_poly.entity_id
_entity_poly.type
_entity_poly.pdbx_seq_one_letter_code
_entity_poly.pdbx_strand_id
1 'polypeptide(L)'
;MRNFQPICDRIRWPLLPMSMVSTLALLALPAAAANDAFSDDNFFACTADLLEAEIDVSAAAAACSSSRYPEALGACVLDVADFTGIAAADALSVCQRSRQPTQVADCTIDIHDSLLLEPRPLALEYCGRSLLPERYATCVIDLSDAAELDADETLTRCIRSGYRPWEVAPRL
;
A
#
# COMPACT_ATOMS: atom_id res chain seq x y z
N MET A 1 3.05 22.57 -22.62
CA MET A 1 3.68 23.85 -22.23
C MET A 1 2.94 24.37 -21.00
N ARG A 2 3.41 24.06 -19.79
CA ARG A 2 2.80 24.55 -18.54
C ARG A 2 3.78 25.52 -17.88
N ASN A 3 3.35 26.76 -17.77
CA ASN A 3 4.08 27.87 -17.17
C ASN A 3 4.29 27.62 -15.67
N PHE A 4 5.55 27.49 -15.26
CA PHE A 4 5.95 27.66 -13.86
C PHE A 4 6.28 29.14 -13.64
N GLN A 5 5.45 29.85 -12.88
CA GLN A 5 5.80 31.15 -12.32
C GLN A 5 6.53 30.93 -10.99
N PRO A 6 7.76 31.42 -10.81
CA PRO A 6 8.39 31.44 -9.50
C PRO A 6 7.88 32.64 -8.69
N ILE A 7 7.16 32.34 -7.61
CA ILE A 7 6.93 33.27 -6.50
C ILE A 7 8.19 33.23 -5.65
N CYS A 8 9.07 34.21 -5.82
CA CYS A 8 10.09 34.59 -4.82
C CYS A 8 10.26 36.10 -4.90
N ASP A 9 9.22 36.80 -4.48
CA ASP A 9 9.23 38.24 -4.26
C ASP A 9 9.99 38.53 -2.95
N ARG A 10 11.14 39.18 -3.10
CA ARG A 10 11.49 40.38 -2.33
C ARG A 10 11.64 40.23 -0.80
N ILE A 11 12.76 39.67 -0.36
CA ILE A 11 13.30 39.93 0.99
C ILE A 11 14.51 40.86 0.87
N ARG A 12 14.27 42.12 1.23
CA ARG A 12 15.23 43.22 1.30
C ARG A 12 15.91 43.15 2.67
N TRP A 13 17.12 42.62 2.74
CA TRP A 13 17.90 42.60 3.99
C TRP A 13 18.92 43.77 3.99
N PRO A 14 18.91 44.65 5.00
CA PRO A 14 19.91 45.71 5.10
C PRO A 14 21.24 45.17 5.60
N LEU A 15 22.31 45.64 4.96
CA LEU A 15 23.69 45.61 5.46
C LEU A 15 23.78 46.52 6.70
N LEU A 16 24.37 46.04 7.80
CA LEU A 16 25.02 46.81 8.89
C LEU A 16 25.74 45.81 9.84
N PRO A 17 26.74 46.23 10.63
CA PRO A 17 28.06 45.59 10.66
C PRO A 17 28.42 44.94 12.00
N MET A 18 29.50 44.16 11.91
CA MET A 18 30.34 43.57 12.96
C MET A 18 30.37 44.32 14.30
N SER A 19 29.96 43.63 15.37
CA SER A 19 30.43 43.87 16.75
C SER A 19 30.29 42.61 17.59
N MET A 20 31.41 42.22 18.22
CA MET A 20 31.55 41.14 19.19
C MET A 20 30.93 41.53 20.54
N VAL A 21 30.19 40.62 21.19
CA VAL A 21 30.15 40.33 22.66
C VAL A 21 29.39 38.99 22.81
N SER A 22 30.09 37.89 23.10
CA SER A 22 30.21 37.21 24.41
C SER A 22 28.94 36.53 24.96
N THR A 23 28.95 35.19 24.84
CA THR A 23 28.45 34.15 25.76
C THR A 23 27.04 34.26 26.35
N LEU A 24 26.10 33.49 25.78
CA LEU A 24 24.94 32.95 26.50
C LEU A 24 24.72 31.46 26.18
N ALA A 25 24.72 30.68 27.26
CA ALA A 25 24.35 29.28 27.47
C ALA A 25 23.77 28.48 26.26
N LEU A 26 24.51 27.45 25.83
CA LEU A 26 23.96 26.33 25.06
C LEU A 26 23.13 25.42 25.99
N LEU A 27 21.84 25.71 26.08
CA LEU A 27 20.82 24.73 26.46
C LEU A 27 19.83 24.67 25.30
N ALA A 28 20.03 23.76 24.36
CA ALA A 28 18.98 23.38 23.42
C ALA A 28 19.29 22.01 22.81
N LEU A 29 18.51 21.03 23.27
CA LEU A 29 18.11 19.74 22.71
C LEU A 29 19.07 19.06 21.73
N PRO A 30 19.38 17.76 21.90
CA PRO A 30 19.86 16.99 20.76
C PRO A 30 18.81 17.15 19.66
N ALA A 31 19.19 17.79 18.56
CA ALA A 31 18.51 17.62 17.30
C ALA A 31 18.66 16.12 16.98
N ALA A 32 17.72 15.31 17.46
CA ALA A 32 17.38 14.11 16.76
C ALA A 32 17.07 14.60 15.35
N ALA A 33 18.01 14.38 14.44
CA ALA A 33 17.75 14.51 13.03
C ALA A 33 16.43 13.77 12.81
N ALA A 34 15.41 14.51 12.40
CA ALA A 34 14.24 13.90 11.81
C ALA A 34 14.74 13.20 10.54
N ASN A 35 15.18 11.96 10.70
CA ASN A 35 15.37 11.02 9.62
C ASN A 35 13.97 10.60 9.19
N ASP A 36 13.19 11.51 8.61
CA ASP A 36 11.85 11.20 8.11
C ASP A 36 11.90 10.99 6.60
N ALA A 37 12.26 9.75 6.24
CA ALA A 37 11.40 8.86 5.45
C ALA A 37 10.74 9.39 4.16
N PHE A 38 11.40 10.27 3.41
CA PHE A 38 11.28 10.29 1.95
C PHE A 38 12.55 9.65 1.38
N SER A 39 12.69 8.34 1.56
CA SER A 39 13.72 7.57 0.84
C SER A 39 13.33 7.55 -0.64
N ASP A 40 14.18 8.12 -1.49
CA ASP A 40 14.09 7.97 -2.96
C ASP A 40 13.96 6.49 -3.37
N ASP A 41 14.45 5.57 -2.52
CA ASP A 41 14.40 4.13 -2.69
C ASP A 41 12.97 3.57 -2.77
N ASN A 42 11.96 4.19 -2.15
CA ASN A 42 10.59 3.65 -2.15
C ASN A 42 9.95 3.72 -3.55
N PHE A 43 10.18 4.82 -4.27
CA PHE A 43 9.70 4.98 -5.64
C PHE A 43 10.52 4.16 -6.62
N PHE A 44 11.83 4.03 -6.36
CA PHE A 44 12.70 3.16 -7.13
C PHE A 44 12.25 1.70 -7.02
N ALA A 45 12.08 1.17 -5.80
CA ALA A 45 11.60 -0.19 -5.54
C ALA A 45 10.25 -0.43 -6.20
N CYS A 46 9.27 0.46 -5.96
CA CYS A 46 7.97 0.39 -6.62
C CYS A 46 8.07 0.27 -8.15
N THR A 47 8.89 1.12 -8.77
CA THR A 47 9.02 1.12 -10.24
C THR A 47 9.73 -0.14 -10.72
N ALA A 48 10.77 -0.59 -10.01
CA ALA A 48 11.48 -1.83 -10.33
C ALA A 48 10.54 -3.04 -10.28
N ASP A 49 9.77 -3.18 -9.19
CA ASP A 49 8.83 -4.28 -9.00
C ASP A 49 7.75 -4.30 -10.10
N LEU A 50 7.20 -3.13 -10.48
CA LEU A 50 6.20 -3.06 -11.55
C LEU A 50 6.79 -3.41 -12.92
N LEU A 51 8.02 -2.99 -13.21
CA LEU A 51 8.69 -3.34 -14.47
C LEU A 51 9.06 -4.83 -14.53
N GLU A 52 9.44 -5.41 -13.40
CA GLU A 52 9.69 -6.85 -13.26
C GLU A 52 8.42 -7.65 -13.49
N ALA A 53 7.28 -7.17 -12.99
CA ALA A 53 5.96 -7.70 -13.28
C ALA A 53 5.43 -7.37 -14.71
N GLU A 54 6.31 -6.94 -15.62
CA GLU A 54 6.00 -6.62 -17.02
C GLU A 54 4.96 -5.50 -17.23
N ILE A 55 4.78 -4.59 -16.26
CA ILE A 55 3.95 -3.39 -16.43
C ILE A 55 4.68 -2.37 -17.31
N ASP A 56 3.95 -1.72 -18.22
CA ASP A 56 4.49 -0.65 -19.07
C ASP A 56 5.13 0.47 -18.25
N VAL A 57 6.26 1.00 -18.72
CA VAL A 57 7.03 2.05 -18.06
C VAL A 57 6.20 3.28 -17.71
N SER A 58 5.30 3.71 -18.61
CA SER A 58 4.47 4.89 -18.37
C SER A 58 3.37 4.61 -17.33
N ALA A 59 2.82 3.39 -17.32
CA ALA A 59 1.86 2.95 -16.33
C ALA A 59 2.51 2.79 -14.94
N ALA A 60 3.69 2.18 -14.88
CA ALA A 60 4.46 2.03 -13.64
C ALA A 60 4.80 3.39 -13.02
N ALA A 61 5.33 4.33 -13.82
CA ALA A 61 5.64 5.68 -13.37
C ALA A 61 4.39 6.42 -12.86
N ALA A 62 3.24 6.28 -13.54
CA ALA A 62 1.99 6.90 -13.12
C ALA A 62 1.47 6.29 -11.80
N ALA A 63 1.51 4.97 -11.67
CA ALA A 63 1.07 4.26 -10.47
C ALA A 63 1.94 4.62 -9.26
N CYS A 64 3.26 4.48 -9.37
CA CYS A 64 4.19 4.76 -8.26
C CYS A 64 4.17 6.22 -7.84
N SER A 65 4.11 7.17 -8.79
CA SER A 65 4.07 8.61 -8.46
C SER A 65 2.75 9.06 -7.83
N SER A 66 1.66 8.33 -8.04
CA SER A 66 0.35 8.62 -7.43
C SER A 66 0.09 7.83 -6.14
N SER A 67 0.90 6.81 -5.86
CA SER A 67 0.77 5.97 -4.67
C SER A 67 1.16 6.69 -3.38
N ARG A 68 0.41 6.42 -2.32
CA ARG A 68 0.75 6.85 -0.96
C ARG A 68 1.77 5.93 -0.29
N TYR A 69 1.84 4.68 -0.73
CA TYR A 69 2.75 3.65 -0.23
C TYR A 69 3.41 2.96 -1.42
N PRO A 70 4.42 3.59 -2.06
CA PRO A 70 4.98 3.09 -3.31
C PRO A 70 5.58 1.68 -3.17
N GLU A 71 6.44 1.46 -2.18
CA GLU A 71 7.07 0.16 -1.92
C GLU A 71 6.03 -0.95 -1.73
N ALA A 72 5.03 -0.73 -0.87
CA ALA A 72 3.95 -1.70 -0.66
C ALA A 72 3.12 -1.97 -1.94
N LEU A 73 2.94 -0.96 -2.79
CA LEU A 73 2.24 -1.13 -4.07
C LEU A 73 3.04 -2.03 -5.03
N GLY A 74 4.34 -1.77 -5.18
CA GLY A 74 5.23 -2.57 -6.04
C GLY A 74 5.23 -4.03 -5.61
N ALA A 75 5.54 -4.28 -4.33
CA ALA A 75 5.53 -5.61 -3.73
C ALA A 75 4.18 -6.31 -3.93
N CYS A 76 3.05 -5.64 -3.65
CA CYS A 76 1.73 -6.24 -3.82
C CYS A 76 1.47 -6.74 -5.25
N VAL A 77 1.91 -6.00 -6.27
CA VAL A 77 1.69 -6.38 -7.66
C VAL A 77 2.59 -7.53 -8.08
N LEU A 78 3.88 -7.43 -7.74
CA LEU A 78 4.87 -8.45 -8.07
C LEU A 78 4.56 -9.77 -7.36
N ASP A 79 4.34 -9.74 -6.05
CA ASP A 79 4.05 -10.93 -5.25
C ASP A 79 2.76 -11.63 -5.74
N VAL A 80 1.70 -10.88 -6.01
CA VAL A 80 0.46 -11.47 -6.55
C VAL A 80 0.71 -12.10 -7.91
N ALA A 81 1.45 -11.44 -8.80
CA ALA A 81 1.74 -11.98 -10.12
C ALA A 81 2.56 -13.27 -10.06
N ASP A 82 3.61 -13.28 -9.24
CA ASP A 82 4.56 -14.39 -9.13
C ASP A 82 3.97 -15.61 -8.42
N PHE A 83 3.26 -15.39 -7.30
CA PHE A 83 2.78 -16.49 -6.47
C PHE A 83 1.42 -17.03 -6.87
N THR A 84 0.60 -16.25 -7.57
CA THR A 84 -0.77 -16.67 -7.92
C THR A 84 -1.03 -16.83 -9.41
N GLY A 85 -0.08 -16.39 -10.26
CA GLY A 85 -0.23 -16.36 -11.71
C GLY A 85 -1.33 -15.40 -12.21
N ILE A 86 -1.88 -14.54 -11.34
CA ILE A 86 -2.80 -13.47 -11.73
C ILE A 86 -2.03 -12.43 -12.54
N ALA A 87 -2.61 -11.93 -13.63
CA ALA A 87 -1.95 -10.93 -14.46
C ALA A 87 -1.59 -9.68 -13.65
N ALA A 88 -0.34 -9.21 -13.78
CA ALA A 88 0.16 -8.05 -13.04
C ALA A 88 -0.71 -6.79 -13.26
N ALA A 89 -1.30 -6.61 -14.44
CA ALA A 89 -2.21 -5.50 -14.71
C ALA A 89 -3.49 -5.56 -13.86
N ASP A 90 -4.02 -6.76 -13.62
CA ASP A 90 -5.18 -6.97 -12.76
C ASP A 90 -4.80 -6.75 -11.29
N ALA A 91 -3.64 -7.27 -10.87
CA ALA A 91 -3.04 -7.01 -9.55
C ALA A 91 -2.87 -5.52 -9.30
N LEU A 92 -2.27 -4.78 -10.23
CA LEU A 92 -2.09 -3.33 -10.16
C LEU A 92 -3.42 -2.61 -9.98
N SER A 93 -4.45 -3.01 -10.73
CA SER A 93 -5.77 -2.38 -10.64
C SER A 93 -6.39 -2.48 -9.23
N VAL A 94 -6.10 -3.56 -8.50
CA VAL A 94 -6.61 -3.80 -7.15
C VAL A 94 -5.68 -3.22 -6.09
N CYS A 95 -4.39 -3.54 -6.13
CA CYS A 95 -3.37 -3.09 -5.19
C CYS A 95 -3.34 -1.55 -5.09
N GLN A 96 -3.41 -0.83 -6.22
CA GLN A 96 -3.33 0.65 -6.22
C GLN A 96 -4.54 1.32 -5.55
N ARG A 97 -5.67 0.61 -5.44
CA ARG A 97 -6.88 1.12 -4.76
C ARG A 97 -6.89 0.78 -3.27
N SER A 98 -6.06 -0.18 -2.84
CA SER A 98 -5.99 -0.60 -1.46
C SER A 98 -5.22 0.42 -0.61
N ARG A 99 -5.65 0.59 0.64
CA ARG A 99 -4.88 1.34 1.65
C ARG A 99 -3.83 0.48 2.35
N GLN A 100 -3.91 -0.84 2.18
CA GLN A 100 -3.00 -1.83 2.75
C GLN A 100 -2.64 -2.85 1.65
N PRO A 101 -1.81 -2.46 0.66
CA PRO A 101 -1.48 -3.35 -0.45
C PRO A 101 -0.88 -4.69 0.01
N THR A 102 0.04 -4.68 0.97
CA THR A 102 0.67 -5.90 1.51
C THR A 102 -0.36 -6.92 2.03
N GLN A 103 -1.33 -6.48 2.85
CA GLN A 103 -2.37 -7.39 3.35
C GLN A 103 -3.27 -7.95 2.25
N VAL A 104 -3.47 -7.20 1.15
CA VAL A 104 -4.23 -7.69 0.00
C VAL A 104 -3.43 -8.78 -0.73
N ALA A 105 -2.12 -8.61 -0.89
CA ALA A 105 -1.25 -9.63 -1.45
C ALA A 105 -1.25 -10.90 -0.60
N ASP A 106 -0.92 -10.78 0.69
CA ASP A 106 -0.90 -11.90 1.65
C ASP A 106 -2.23 -12.68 1.62
N CYS A 107 -3.35 -11.97 1.72
CA CYS A 107 -4.69 -12.57 1.64
C CYS A 107 -4.94 -13.34 0.34
N THR A 108 -4.47 -12.82 -0.79
CA THR A 108 -4.68 -13.45 -2.10
C THR A 108 -3.81 -14.69 -2.24
N ILE A 109 -2.55 -14.61 -1.80
CA ILE A 109 -1.56 -15.68 -1.85
C ILE A 109 -1.98 -16.82 -0.93
N ASP A 110 -2.38 -16.52 0.32
CA ASP A 110 -2.84 -17.53 1.28
C ASP A 110 -4.03 -18.33 0.74
N ILE A 111 -5.01 -17.66 0.13
CA ILE A 111 -6.17 -18.31 -0.50
C ILE A 111 -5.71 -19.15 -1.70
N HIS A 112 -4.80 -18.63 -2.53
CA HIS A 112 -4.30 -19.34 -3.70
C HIS A 112 -3.58 -20.63 -3.31
N ASP A 113 -2.57 -20.53 -2.45
CA ASP A 113 -1.75 -21.66 -2.00
C ASP A 113 -2.56 -22.73 -1.28
N SER A 114 -3.62 -22.32 -0.57
CA SER A 114 -4.45 -23.26 0.20
C SER A 114 -5.51 -23.96 -0.64
N LEU A 115 -6.14 -23.26 -1.59
CA LEU A 115 -7.40 -23.71 -2.19
C LEU A 115 -7.40 -23.77 -3.72
N LEU A 116 -6.48 -23.08 -4.39
CA LEU A 116 -6.57 -22.83 -5.83
C LEU A 116 -5.42 -23.50 -6.59
N LEU A 117 -5.76 -24.17 -7.68
CA LEU A 117 -4.78 -24.75 -8.60
C LEU A 117 -4.48 -23.84 -9.79
N GLU A 118 -5.30 -22.82 -10.00
CA GLU A 118 -5.25 -21.91 -11.13
C GLU A 118 -5.48 -20.47 -10.67
N PRO A 119 -4.97 -19.46 -11.41
CA PRO A 119 -5.18 -18.06 -11.08
C PRO A 119 -6.65 -17.71 -10.94
N ARG A 120 -7.01 -17.00 -9.86
CA ARG A 120 -8.40 -16.62 -9.58
C ARG A 120 -8.50 -15.14 -9.19
N PRO A 121 -8.70 -14.24 -10.18
CA PRO A 121 -8.82 -12.80 -9.94
C PRO A 121 -9.90 -12.42 -8.92
N LEU A 122 -10.94 -13.25 -8.75
CA LEU A 122 -12.00 -13.03 -7.77
C LEU A 122 -11.46 -12.99 -6.32
N ALA A 123 -10.47 -13.82 -5.99
CA ALA A 123 -9.85 -13.82 -4.66
C ALA A 123 -9.16 -12.47 -4.39
N LEU A 124 -8.36 -12.00 -5.35
CA LEU A 124 -7.71 -10.70 -5.31
C LEU A 124 -8.73 -9.56 -5.15
N GLU A 125 -9.80 -9.56 -5.96
CA GLU A 125 -10.85 -8.55 -5.88
C GLU A 125 -11.52 -8.50 -4.50
N TYR A 126 -11.79 -9.66 -3.91
CA TYR A 126 -12.45 -9.73 -2.61
C TYR A 126 -11.49 -9.39 -1.45
N CYS A 127 -10.23 -9.82 -1.52
CA CYS A 127 -9.18 -9.36 -0.60
C CYS A 127 -9.03 -7.83 -0.64
N GLY A 128 -8.98 -7.23 -1.84
CA GLY A 128 -8.89 -5.78 -2.02
C GLY A 128 -10.12 -4.99 -1.54
N ARG A 129 -11.28 -5.64 -1.43
CA ARG A 129 -12.52 -5.04 -0.90
C ARG A 129 -12.73 -5.29 0.59
N SER A 130 -12.02 -6.26 1.17
CA SER A 130 -12.11 -6.58 2.58
C SER A 130 -11.49 -5.45 3.42
N LEU A 131 -12.14 -5.14 4.54
CA LEU A 131 -11.55 -4.23 5.55
C LEU A 131 -10.49 -4.92 6.40
N LEU A 132 -10.49 -6.26 6.41
CA LEU A 132 -9.57 -7.11 7.17
C LEU A 132 -9.19 -8.32 6.29
N PRO A 133 -8.25 -8.15 5.35
CA PRO A 133 -7.89 -9.20 4.38
C PRO A 133 -7.48 -10.52 5.04
N GLU A 134 -6.64 -10.50 6.07
CA GLU A 134 -6.21 -11.71 6.79
C GLU A 134 -7.39 -12.52 7.35
N ARG A 135 -8.32 -11.86 8.05
CA ARG A 135 -9.52 -12.53 8.58
C ARG A 135 -10.43 -13.07 7.48
N TYR A 136 -10.44 -12.39 6.34
CA TYR A 136 -11.20 -12.84 5.18
C TYR A 136 -10.58 -14.13 4.60
N ALA A 137 -9.26 -14.18 4.42
CA ALA A 137 -8.55 -15.40 4.01
C ALA A 137 -8.80 -16.57 4.96
N THR A 138 -8.66 -16.36 6.28
CA THR A 138 -8.98 -17.39 7.28
C THR A 138 -10.42 -17.89 7.16
N CYS A 139 -11.40 -16.99 6.96
CA CYS A 139 -12.79 -17.40 6.76
C CYS A 139 -12.94 -18.30 5.53
N VAL A 140 -12.30 -17.94 4.41
CA VAL A 140 -12.42 -18.66 3.14
C VAL A 140 -11.79 -20.05 3.26
N ILE A 141 -10.59 -20.14 3.83
CA ILE A 141 -9.84 -21.39 4.02
C ILE A 141 -10.56 -22.30 5.01
N ASP A 142 -10.81 -21.83 6.24
CA ASP A 142 -11.43 -22.65 7.28
C ASP A 142 -12.85 -23.10 6.90
N LEU A 143 -13.63 -22.24 6.22
CA LEU A 143 -14.98 -22.61 5.80
C LEU A 143 -14.97 -23.60 4.63
N SER A 144 -14.02 -23.47 3.70
CA SER A 144 -13.81 -24.44 2.62
C SER A 144 -13.53 -25.81 3.19
N ASP A 145 -12.58 -25.89 4.13
CA ASP A 145 -12.17 -27.15 4.74
C ASP A 145 -13.26 -27.77 5.61
N ALA A 146 -13.91 -26.98 6.47
CA ALA A 146 -14.89 -27.50 7.43
C ALA A 146 -16.21 -27.90 6.80
N ALA A 147 -16.61 -27.26 5.68
CA ALA A 147 -17.89 -27.49 5.03
C ALA A 147 -17.76 -28.14 3.64
N GLU A 148 -16.54 -28.48 3.21
CA GLU A 148 -16.23 -29.07 1.90
C GLU A 148 -16.86 -28.27 0.73
N LEU A 149 -16.81 -26.94 0.83
CA LEU A 149 -17.40 -26.03 -0.14
C LEU A 149 -16.40 -25.66 -1.24
N ASP A 150 -16.91 -25.30 -2.41
CA ASP A 150 -16.04 -24.78 -3.47
C ASP A 150 -15.52 -23.38 -3.13
N ALA A 151 -14.35 -23.04 -3.69
CA ALA A 151 -13.68 -21.78 -3.41
C ALA A 151 -14.50 -20.54 -3.79
N ASP A 152 -15.27 -20.54 -4.90
CA ASP A 152 -16.10 -19.39 -5.26
C ASP A 152 -17.27 -19.20 -4.29
N GLU A 153 -17.84 -20.31 -3.83
CA GLU A 153 -18.88 -20.30 -2.82
C GLU A 153 -18.37 -19.73 -1.49
N THR A 154 -17.21 -20.15 -1.00
CA THR A 154 -16.64 -19.63 0.25
C THR A 154 -16.20 -18.18 0.12
N LEU A 155 -15.54 -17.81 -0.99
CA LEU A 155 -15.19 -16.42 -1.34
C LEU A 155 -16.42 -15.50 -1.24
N THR A 156 -17.55 -15.94 -1.82
CA THR A 156 -18.82 -15.21 -1.82
C THR A 156 -19.49 -15.16 -0.44
N ARG A 157 -19.43 -16.24 0.35
CA ARG A 157 -20.01 -16.28 1.70
C ARG A 157 -19.26 -15.38 2.67
N CYS A 158 -17.93 -15.45 2.66
CA CYS A 158 -17.08 -14.72 3.60
C CYS A 158 -17.06 -13.21 3.36
N ILE A 159 -17.24 -12.74 2.12
CA ILE A 159 -17.27 -11.29 1.85
C ILE A 159 -18.58 -10.66 2.33
N ARG A 160 -19.66 -11.45 2.39
CA ARG A 160 -20.98 -11.03 2.91
C ARG A 160 -21.04 -11.04 4.44
N SER A 161 -20.26 -11.90 5.10
CA SER A 161 -20.14 -11.91 6.56
C SER A 161 -19.25 -10.78 7.10
N GLY A 162 -18.95 -9.77 6.27
CA GLY A 162 -18.08 -8.63 6.57
C GLY A 162 -18.27 -8.08 7.98
N TYR A 163 -17.18 -7.52 8.53
CA TYR A 163 -17.05 -7.10 9.92
C TYR A 163 -18.34 -6.53 10.50
N ARG A 164 -19.04 -7.35 11.30
CA ARG A 164 -20.10 -6.90 12.19
C ARG A 164 -19.41 -6.63 13.52
N PRO A 165 -19.28 -5.37 13.96
CA PRO A 165 -18.80 -5.10 15.30
C PRO A 165 -19.78 -5.77 16.26
N TRP A 166 -19.37 -6.87 16.90
CA TRP A 166 -20.21 -7.57 17.88
C TRP A 166 -20.30 -6.80 19.21
N GLU A 167 -19.95 -5.51 19.22
CA GLU A 167 -19.97 -4.62 20.38
C GLU A 167 -20.50 -3.23 20.03
N VAL A 168 -21.71 -3.16 19.46
CA VAL A 168 -22.58 -2.01 19.72
C VAL A 168 -23.72 -2.50 20.60
N ALA A 169 -23.40 -2.80 21.86
CA ALA A 169 -24.44 -2.85 22.88
C ALA A 169 -25.04 -1.43 22.97
N PRO A 170 -26.37 -1.26 22.92
CA PRO A 170 -26.96 0.03 23.24
C PRO A 170 -26.53 0.41 24.66
N ARG A 171 -25.90 1.57 24.81
CA ARG A 171 -25.73 2.18 26.13
C ARG A 171 -27.13 2.56 26.60
N LEU A 172 -27.68 1.77 27.51
CA LEU A 172 -28.88 2.10 28.26
C LEU A 172 -28.57 3.24 29.25
#